data_AF-W1Y7U8-F1
#
_entry.id   AF-W1Y7U8-F1
#
_cell.length_a   1.000
_cell.length_b   1.000
_cell.length_c   1.000
_cell.angle_alpha   90.00
_cell.angle_beta   90.00
_cell.angle_gamma   90.00
#
_symmetry.space_group_name_H-M   'P 1'
#
loop_
_entity.id
_entity.type
_entity.pdbx_description
1 polymer ?
#
loop_
_entity_poly.entity_id
_entity_poly.type
_entity_poly.pdbx_seq_one_letter_code
_entity_poly.pdbx_strand_id
1 'polypeptide(L)'
;KTFIRDLKPVVEMGPDALIMSDPGLIMLVREHFPEMPIHLSVQANAVNWATVKFWQQMGLTRVILSRELSLEEIEEIRNQVP
;
A
#
# COMPACT_ATOMS: atom_id res chain seq x y z
N LYS A 1 -8.56 7.32 -17.96
CA LYS A 1 -9.15 6.32 -18.88
C LYS A 1 -8.15 5.24 -19.32
N THR A 2 -6.84 5.49 -19.36
CA THR A 2 -5.87 4.48 -19.84
C THR A 2 -5.19 3.66 -18.73
N PHE A 3 -5.17 4.14 -17.48
CA PHE A 3 -4.43 3.48 -16.37
C PHE A 3 -4.64 1.97 -16.27
N ILE A 4 -5.89 1.49 -16.14
CA ILE A 4 -6.16 0.03 -16.03
C ILE A 4 -5.73 -0.73 -17.29
N ARG A 5 -5.96 -0.15 -18.47
CA ARG A 5 -5.52 -0.74 -19.74
C ARG A 5 -4.00 -0.87 -19.79
N ASP A 6 -3.30 0.16 -19.35
CA ASP A 6 -1.83 0.23 -19.38
C ASP A 6 -1.20 -0.64 -18.28
N LEU A 7 -1.89 -0.85 -17.15
CA LEU A 7 -1.44 -1.70 -16.03
C LEU A 7 -1.69 -3.20 -16.28
N LYS A 8 -2.76 -3.55 -17.00
CA LYS A 8 -3.13 -4.95 -17.30
C LYS A 8 -1.96 -5.85 -17.74
N PRO A 9 -1.12 -5.49 -18.74
CA PRO A 9 -0.01 -6.34 -19.14
C PRO A 9 1.02 -6.56 -18.02
N VAL A 10 1.18 -5.61 -17.09
CA VAL A 10 2.07 -5.76 -15.92
C VAL A 10 1.49 -6.77 -14.94
N VAL A 11 0.18 -6.72 -14.68
CA VAL A 11 -0.50 -7.70 -13.82
C VAL A 11 -0.43 -9.11 -14.42
N GLU A 12 -0.57 -9.24 -15.74
CA GLU A 12 -0.48 -10.51 -16.46
C GLU A 12 0.93 -11.14 -16.42
N MET A 13 1.99 -10.35 -16.19
CA MET A 13 3.33 -10.88 -15.93
C MET A 13 3.46 -11.55 -14.56
N GLY A 14 2.45 -11.42 -13.68
CA GLY A 14 2.38 -12.10 -12.39
C GLY A 14 3.40 -11.60 -11.35
N PRO A 15 3.51 -10.28 -11.09
CA PRO A 15 4.34 -9.80 -9.99
C PRO A 15 3.76 -10.24 -8.64
N ASP A 16 4.63 -10.41 -7.63
CA ASP A 16 4.19 -10.77 -6.27
C ASP A 16 3.36 -9.67 -5.60
N ALA A 17 3.62 -8.40 -5.93
CA ALA A 17 2.87 -7.25 -5.43
C ALA A 17 3.13 -5.98 -6.27
N LEU A 18 2.21 -5.02 -6.19
CA LEU A 18 2.41 -3.65 -6.66
C LEU A 18 2.72 -2.72 -5.49
N ILE A 19 3.69 -1.82 -5.67
CA ILE A 19 3.99 -0.75 -4.71
C ILE A 19 3.29 0.53 -5.16
N MET A 20 2.35 1.05 -4.36
CA MET A 20 1.48 2.18 -4.74
C MET A 20 1.29 3.18 -3.59
N SER A 21 0.99 4.44 -3.90
CA SER A 21 0.75 5.50 -2.91
C SER A 21 -0.58 6.24 -3.06
N ASP A 22 -1.16 6.27 -4.26
CA ASP A 22 -2.39 7.03 -4.52
C ASP A 22 -3.64 6.21 -4.15
N PRO A 23 -4.50 6.67 -3.22
CA PRO A 23 -5.69 5.92 -2.81
C PRO A 23 -6.68 5.66 -3.94
N GLY A 24 -6.83 6.60 -4.89
CA GLY A 24 -7.75 6.44 -6.02
C GLY A 24 -7.27 5.37 -6.99
N LEU A 25 -5.97 5.33 -7.29
CA LEU A 25 -5.39 4.26 -8.11
C LEU A 25 -5.43 2.91 -7.39
N ILE A 26 -5.14 2.87 -6.09
CA ILE A 26 -5.24 1.64 -5.28
C ILE A 26 -6.66 1.10 -5.32
N MET A 27 -7.67 1.95 -5.14
CA MET A 27 -9.09 1.57 -5.27
C MET A 27 -9.38 0.96 -6.64
N LEU A 28 -8.96 1.63 -7.72
CA LEU A 28 -9.16 1.13 -9.08
C LEU A 28 -8.46 -0.21 -9.34
N VAL A 29 -7.23 -0.41 -8.85
CA VAL A 29 -6.52 -1.69 -8.99
C VAL A 29 -7.25 -2.79 -8.25
N ARG A 30 -7.73 -2.54 -7.03
CA ARG A 30 -8.47 -3.55 -6.26
C ARG A 30 -9.82 -3.91 -6.90
N GLU A 31 -10.50 -2.95 -7.53
CA GLU A 31 -11.74 -3.21 -8.27
C GLU A 31 -11.52 -4.11 -9.50
N HIS A 32 -10.40 -3.95 -10.21
CA HIS A 32 -10.15 -4.65 -11.47
C HIS A 32 -9.28 -5.90 -11.34
N PHE A 33 -8.42 -5.95 -10.30
CA PHE A 33 -7.45 -7.00 -10.03
C PHE A 33 -7.46 -7.33 -8.52
N PRO A 34 -8.57 -7.85 -7.98
CA PRO A 34 -8.74 -8.03 -6.52
C PRO A 34 -7.69 -8.95 -5.87
N GLU A 35 -7.12 -9.88 -6.64
CA GLU A 35 -6.10 -10.82 -6.19
C GLU A 35 -4.68 -10.24 -6.22
N MET A 36 -4.47 -9.06 -6.82
CA MET A 36 -3.14 -8.44 -6.92
C MET A 36 -2.74 -7.81 -5.57
N PRO A 37 -1.70 -8.31 -4.89
CA PRO A 37 -1.28 -7.74 -3.61
C PRO A 37 -0.75 -6.33 -3.78
N ILE A 38 -1.08 -5.44 -2.83
CA ILE A 38 -0.64 -4.04 -2.84
C ILE A 38 0.15 -3.76 -1.56
N HIS A 39 1.37 -3.24 -1.75
CA HIS A 39 2.21 -2.69 -0.71
C HIS A 39 2.15 -1.16 -0.77
N LEU A 40 2.03 -0.51 0.39
CA LEU A 40 2.03 0.95 0.45
C LEU A 40 3.45 1.49 0.28
N SER A 41 3.62 2.39 -0.69
CA SER A 41 4.86 3.13 -0.94
C SER A 41 5.11 4.17 0.16
N VAL A 42 6.39 4.45 0.43
CA VAL A 42 6.81 5.58 1.28
C VAL A 42 6.23 6.93 0.82
N GLN A 43 5.90 7.07 -0.47
CA GLN A 43 5.26 8.26 -1.02
C GLN A 43 3.86 8.53 -0.45
N ALA A 44 3.23 7.54 0.21
CA ALA A 44 1.96 7.73 0.92
C ALA A 44 2.12 8.41 2.29
N ASN A 45 3.36 8.67 2.74
CA ASN A 45 3.67 9.35 3.98
C ASN A 45 3.00 8.73 5.23
N ALA A 46 3.03 7.40 5.34
CA ALA A 46 2.54 6.69 6.52
C ALA A 46 3.51 6.86 7.71
N VAL A 47 3.30 7.92 8.49
CA VAL A 47 4.19 8.35 9.60
C VAL A 47 3.59 8.12 11.00
N ASN A 48 2.42 7.50 11.11
CA ASN A 48 1.82 7.18 12.41
C ASN A 48 0.99 5.91 12.33
N TRP A 49 0.72 5.30 13.48
CA TRP A 49 0.01 4.03 13.57
C TRP A 49 -1.42 4.12 13.02
N ALA A 50 -2.08 5.26 13.15
CA ALA A 50 -3.46 5.43 12.69
C ALA A 50 -3.55 5.39 11.16
N THR A 51 -2.59 6.01 10.47
CA THR A 51 -2.47 5.93 9.00
C THR A 51 -2.15 4.50 8.56
N VAL A 52 -1.24 3.80 9.25
CA VAL A 52 -0.93 2.39 8.94
C VAL A 52 -2.16 1.50 9.14
N LYS A 53 -2.91 1.70 10.24
CA LYS A 53 -4.14 0.97 10.54
C LYS A 53 -5.24 1.23 9.49
N PHE A 54 -5.38 2.47 9.03
CA PHE A 54 -6.29 2.81 7.93
C PHE A 54 -5.97 1.98 6.68
N TRP A 55 -4.70 1.93 6.26
CA TRP A 55 -4.30 1.15 5.09
C TRP A 55 -4.43 -0.35 5.27
N GLN A 56 -4.18 -0.86 6.48
CA GLN A 56 -4.47 -2.26 6.83
C GLN A 56 -5.97 -2.58 6.66
N GLN A 57 -6.85 -1.70 7.14
CA GLN A 57 -8.31 -1.85 6.99
C GLN A 57 -8.77 -1.76 5.52
N MET A 58 -8.04 -1.03 4.67
CA MET A 58 -8.25 -1.01 3.22
C MET A 58 -7.71 -2.26 2.51
N GLY A 59 -7.15 -3.22 3.25
CA GLY A 59 -6.71 -4.52 2.75
C GLY A 59 -5.32 -4.52 2.14
N LEU A 60 -4.47 -3.52 2.45
CA LEU A 60 -3.05 -3.56 2.09
C LEU A 60 -2.30 -4.47 3.05
N THR A 61 -1.38 -5.27 2.50
CA THR A 61 -0.71 -6.35 3.24
C THR A 61 0.65 -5.95 3.80
N ARG A 62 1.22 -4.82 3.33
CA ARG A 62 2.50 -4.29 3.80
C ARG A 62 2.54 -2.79 3.65
N VAL A 63 3.16 -2.11 4.61
CA VAL A 63 3.42 -0.67 4.57
C VAL A 63 4.93 -0.42 4.63
N ILE A 64 5.44 0.34 3.67
CA ILE A 64 6.83 0.83 3.66
C ILE A 64 6.85 2.17 4.40
N LEU A 65 7.38 2.16 5.62
CA LEU A 65 7.40 3.33 6.50
C LEU A 65 8.37 4.42 6.03
N SER A 66 8.11 5.67 6.47
CA SER A 66 9.01 6.80 6.20
C SER A 66 10.37 6.63 6.87
N ARG A 67 11.43 7.10 6.19
CA ARG A 67 12.80 7.13 6.71
C ARG A 67 13.02 8.21 7.78
N GLU A 68 12.02 9.05 8.03
CA GLU A 68 12.06 10.12 9.02
C GLU A 68 11.60 9.67 10.42
N LEU A 69 11.06 8.45 10.53
CA LEU A 69 10.60 7.90 11.80
C LEU A 69 11.78 7.43 12.67
N SER A 70 11.67 7.72 13.95
CA SER A 70 12.51 7.14 15.00
C SER A 70 12.15 5.66 15.24
N LEU A 71 13.05 4.93 15.92
CA LEU A 71 12.79 3.54 16.30
C LEU A 71 11.62 3.42 17.28
N GLU A 72 11.44 4.40 18.17
CA GLU A 72 10.31 4.45 19.12
C GLU A 72 8.97 4.58 18.38
N GLU A 73 8.89 5.44 17.37
CA GLU A 73 7.67 5.58 16.54
C GLU A 73 7.40 4.32 15.72
N ILE A 74 8.44 3.66 15.20
CA ILE A 74 8.30 2.38 14.48
C ILE A 74 7.79 1.28 15.43
N GLU A 75 8.29 1.24 16.66
CA GLU A 75 7.84 0.31 17.69
C GLU A 75 6.37 0.56 18.06
N GLU A 76 5.97 1.83 18.24
CA GLU A 76 4.57 2.19 18.49
C GLU A 76 3.66 1.71 17.35
N ILE A 77 4.03 1.99 16.10
CA ILE A 77 3.30 1.53 14.91
C ILE A 77 3.09 0.02 14.96
N ARG A 78 4.15 -0.74 15.23
CA ARG A 78 4.10 -2.21 15.26
C ARG A 78 3.24 -2.75 16.42
N ASN A 79 3.27 -2.09 17.57
CA ASN A 79 2.46 -2.49 18.73
C ASN A 79 0.96 -2.21 18.50
N GLN A 80 0.64 -1.11 17.82
CA GLN A 80 -0.75 -0.73 17.52
C GLN A 80 -1.33 -1.47 16.30
N VAL A 81 -0.46 -1.85 15.35
CA VAL A 81 -0.82 -2.54 14.10
C VAL A 81 0.10 -3.76 13.90
N PRO A 82 -0.31 -4.94 14.43
CA PRO A 82 0.47 -6.17 14.31
C PRO A 82 0.57 -6.75 12.90
#